data_AF-A0A3D1TFR4-F1
#
_entry.id   AF-A0A3D1TFR4-F1
#
_cell.length_a   1.000
_cell.length_b   1.000
_cell.length_c   1.000
_cell.angle_alpha   90.00
_cell.angle_beta   90.00
_cell.angle_gamma   90.00
#
_symmetry.space_group_name_H-M   'P 1'
#
loop_
_entity.id
_entity.type
_entity.pdbx_description
1 polymer ?
#
loop_
_entity_poly.entity_id
_entity_poly.type
_entity_poly.pdbx_seq_one_letter_code
_entity_poly.pdbx_strand_id
1 'polypeptide(L)' 'MKILIYGTDCPKCRKMEEVVKQRLAELGHPTDIEKITDMREIIDAGVMYTPALSIDGKVVVTGRVPSADELEELMS' A
#
# COMPACT_ATOMS: atom_id res chain seq x y z
N MET A 1 9.73 -6.64 5.73
CA MET A 1 8.70 -6.10 4.84
C MET A 1 8.02 -4.96 5.57
N LYS A 2 8.14 -3.72 5.11
CA LYS A 2 7.38 -2.57 5.63
C LYS A 2 6.39 -2.13 4.57
N ILE A 3 5.10 -2.09 4.89
CA ILE A 3 4.09 -1.66 3.91
C ILE A 3 3.54 -0.30 4.28
N LEU A 4 3.62 0.61 3.32
CA LEU A 4 3.18 1.99 3.45
C LEU A 4 2.05 2.24 2.45
N ILE A 5 0.91 2.73 2.95
CA ILE A 5 -0.23 3.09 2.13
C ILE A 5 -0.40 4.60 2.17
N TYR A 6 -0.16 5.26 1.05
CA TYR A 6 -0.29 6.70 0.89
C TYR A 6 -1.70 7.05 0.38
N GLY A 7 -2.48 7.78 1.17
CA GLY A 7 -3.78 8.25 0.69
C GLY A 7 -4.64 8.96 1.72
N THR A 8 -5.31 10.03 1.27
CA THR A 8 -6.28 10.81 2.05
C THR A 8 -7.59 10.02 2.17
N ASP A 9 -7.76 9.33 3.30
CA ASP A 9 -8.93 8.53 3.71
C ASP A 9 -10.08 8.38 2.68
N CYS A 10 -9.84 7.56 1.65
CA CYS A 10 -10.77 7.34 0.57
C CYS A 10 -11.29 5.88 0.57
N PRO A 11 -12.49 5.59 0.05
CA PRO A 11 -13.01 4.22 0.02
C PRO A 11 -12.09 3.25 -0.75
N LYS A 12 -11.39 3.74 -1.78
CA LYS A 12 -10.36 2.96 -2.50
C LYS A 12 -9.14 2.65 -1.62
N CYS A 13 -8.72 3.61 -0.80
CA CYS A 13 -7.58 3.51 0.12
C CYS A 13 -7.84 2.43 1.18
N ARG A 14 -9.05 2.42 1.75
CA ARG A 14 -9.47 1.38 2.72
C ARG A 14 -9.51 0.00 2.08
N LYS A 15 -10.04 -0.11 0.85
CA LYS A 15 -10.06 -1.39 0.12
C LYS A 15 -8.66 -1.93 -0.15
N MET A 16 -7.70 -1.06 -0.51
CA MET A 16 -6.30 -1.45 -0.66
C MET A 16 -5.73 -2.02 0.64
N GLU A 17 -5.95 -1.32 1.76
CA GLU A 17 -5.50 -1.77 3.08
C GLU A 17 -6.06 -3.14 3.46
N GLU A 18 -7.36 -3.37 3.26
CA GLU A 18 -7.97 -4.66 3.56
C GLU A 18 -7.39 -5.80 2.72
N VAL A 19 -7.23 -5.60 1.41
CA VAL A 19 -6.67 -6.64 0.53
C VAL A 19 -5.21 -6.93 0.92
N VAL A 20 -4.39 -5.91 1.14
CA VAL A 20 -3.00 -6.05 1.58
C VAL A 20 -2.93 -6.80 2.91
N LYS A 21 -3.78 -6.43 3.88
CA LYS A 21 -3.84 -7.07 5.20
C LYS A 21 -4.25 -8.52 5.13
N GLN A 22 -5.23 -8.85 4.29
CA GLN A 22 -5.64 -10.24 4.05
C GLN A 22 -4.49 -11.05 3.46
N ARG A 23 -3.81 -10.53 2.44
CA ARG A 23 -2.70 -11.24 1.78
C ARG A 23 -1.50 -11.46 2.70
N LEU A 24 -1.13 -10.45 3.50
CA LEU A 24 -0.08 -10.61 4.51
C LEU A 24 -0.45 -11.67 5.56
N ALA A 25 -1.73 -11.74 5.97
CA ALA A 25 -2.21 -12.75 6.89
C ALA A 25 -2.15 -14.16 6.29
N GLU A 26 -2.50 -14.32 5.01
CA GLU A 26 -2.40 -15.59 4.29
C GLU A 26 -0.94 -16.05 4.09
N LEU A 27 -0.04 -15.11 3.81
CA LEU A 27 1.40 -15.38 3.67
C LEU A 27 2.08 -15.64 5.03
N GLY A 28 1.40 -15.43 6.16
CA GLY A 28 1.97 -15.60 7.50
C GLY A 28 3.09 -14.61 7.82
N HIS A 29 3.13 -13.46 7.14
CA HIS A 29 4.13 -12.42 7.31
C HIS A 29 3.53 -11.28 8.15
N PRO A 30 3.70 -11.26 9.48
CA PRO A 30 3.26 -10.14 10.30
C PRO A 30 4.07 -8.91 9.91
N THR A 31 3.45 -8.05 9.10
CA THR A 31 4.05 -6.84 8.56
C THR A 31 3.27 -5.63 9.06
N ASP A 32 4.00 -4.62 9.50
CA ASP A 32 3.41 -3.33 9.84
C ASP A 32 2.90 -2.63 8.57
N ILE A 33 1.58 -2.46 8.51
CA ILE A 33 0.89 -1.63 7.53
C ILE A 33 0.73 -0.26 8.15
N GLU A 34 1.46 0.71 7.60
CA GLU A 34 1.43 2.09 8.05
C GLU A 34 0.75 2.95 6.98
N LYS A 35 -0.32 3.65 7.37
CA LYS A 35 -1.07 4.50 6.46
C LYS A 35 -0.62 5.94 6.60
N ILE A 36 -0.06 6.45 5.52
CA ILE A 36 0.43 7.82 5.42
C ILE A 36 -0.66 8.69 4.80
N THR A 37 -1.20 9.59 5.60
CA THR A 37 -2.18 10.60 5.18
C THR A 37 -1.55 11.98 5.02
N ASP A 38 -0.31 12.16 5.48
CA ASP A 38 0.40 13.43 5.42
C ASP A 38 0.86 13.71 3.98
N MET A 39 0.39 14.83 3.42
CA MET A 39 0.75 15.23 2.06
C MET A 39 2.26 15.39 1.86
N ARG A 40 3.03 15.78 2.89
CA ARG A 40 4.49 15.93 2.77
C ARG A 40 5.16 14.59 2.52
N GLU A 41 4.82 13.58 3.31
CA GLU A 41 5.38 12.23 3.14
C GLU A 41 4.98 11.59 1.80
N ILE A 42 3.76 11.87 1.32
CA ILE A 42 3.30 11.44 -0.01
C ILE A 42 4.19 12.05 -1.11
N ILE A 43 4.49 13.34 -1.02
CA ILE A 43 5.34 14.06 -1.98
C ILE A 43 6.79 13.58 -1.89
N ASP A 44 7.34 13.41 -0.68
CA ASP A 44 8.69 12.89 -0.45
C ASP A 44 8.86 11.46 -0.97
N ALA A 45 7.80 10.65 -0.91
CA ALA A 45 7.74 9.32 -1.52
C ALA A 45 7.61 9.35 -3.07
N GLY A 46 7.50 10.53 -3.69
CA GLY A 46 7.33 10.68 -5.14
C GLY A 46 5.96 10.25 -5.65
N VAL A 47 4.96 10.14 -4.78
CA VAL A 47 3.61 9.72 -5.15
C VAL A 47 2.84 10.90 -5.73
N MET A 48 2.66 10.90 -7.06
CA MET A 48 1.80 11.90 -7.73
C MET A 48 0.31 11.60 -7.60
N TYR A 49 -0.07 10.32 -7.49
CA TYR A 49 -1.46 9.88 -7.48
C TYR A 49 -1.73 8.94 -6.32
N THR A 50 -2.61 9.36 -5.42
CA THR A 50 -3.14 8.52 -4.34
C THR A 50 -4.41 7.78 -4.78
N PRO A 51 -4.68 6.56 -4.31
CA PRO A 51 -3.88 5.80 -3.34
C PRO A 51 -2.60 5.21 -3.93
N ALA A 52 -1.54 5.16 -3.14
CA ALA A 52 -0.31 4.46 -3.50
C ALA A 52 0.11 3.46 -2.43
N LEU A 53 0.76 2.39 -2.89
CA LEU A 53 1.30 1.32 -2.08
C LEU A 53 2.81 1.30 -2.24
N SER A 54 3.51 1.25 -1.11
CA SER A 54 4.94 1.08 -1.04
C SER A 54 5.28 -0.14 -0.19
N ILE A 55 6.24 -0.92 -0.65
CA ILE A 55 6.74 -2.12 -0.01
C ILE A 55 8.25 -1.92 0.19
N ASP A 56 8.72 -2.03 1.43
CA ASP A 56 10.12 -1.80 1.84
C ASP A 56 10.70 -0.47 1.32
N GLY A 57 9.88 0.59 1.39
CA GLY A 57 10.25 1.93 0.94
C GLY A 57 10.21 2.14 -0.58
N LYS A 58 9.84 1.12 -1.35
CA LYS A 58 9.67 1.22 -2.80
C LYS A 58 8.20 1.31 -3.15
N VAL A 59 7.81 2.39 -3.82
CA VAL A 59 6.47 2.54 -4.38
C VAL A 59 6.28 1.53 -5.51
N VAL A 60 5.32 0.62 -5.33
CA VAL A 60 5.01 -0.45 -6.29
C VAL A 60 3.73 -0.16 -7.07
N VAL A 61 2.80 0.59 -6.49
CA VAL A 61 1.52 0.95 -7.13
C VAL A 61 1.15 2.38 -6.78
N THR A 62 0.63 3.14 -7.76
CA THR A 62 0.13 4.51 -7.57
C THR A 62 -1.17 4.71 -8.35
N GLY A 63 -2.11 5.47 -7.79
CA GLY A 63 -3.35 5.89 -8.45
C GLY A 63 -4.41 4.79 -8.65
N ARG A 64 -4.15 3.55 -8.20
CA ARG A 64 -5.08 2.42 -8.32
C ARG A 64 -4.96 1.44 -7.16
N VAL A 65 -5.97 0.58 -7.00
CA VAL A 65 -5.94 -0.54 -6.06
C VAL A 65 -5.48 -1.78 -6.85
N PRO A 66 -4.35 -2.41 -6.49
CA PRO A 66 -3.91 -3.63 -7.14
C PRO A 66 -4.84 -4.79 -6.82
N SER A 67 -4.87 -5.77 -7.71
CA SER A 67 -5.59 -7.01 -7.47
C SER A 67 -4.82 -7.88 -6.46
N ALA A 68 -5.50 -8.88 -5.92
CA ALA A 68 -4.88 -9.85 -5.02
C ALA A 68 -3.67 -10.57 -5.64
N ASP A 69 -3.80 -11.07 -6.88
CA ASP A 69 -2.71 -11.71 -7.61
C ASP A 69 -1.53 -10.74 -7.86
N GLU A 70 -1.81 -9.49 -8.23
CA GLU A 70 -0.76 -8.48 -8.41
C GLU A 70 -0.02 -8.21 -7.09
N LEU A 71 -0.71 -8.22 -5.95
CA LEU A 71 -0.06 -8.08 -4.65
C LEU A 71 0.87 -9.25 -4.36
N GLU A 72 0.45 -10.48 -4.68
CA GLU A 72 1.29 -11.67 -4.53
C GLU A 72 2.57 -11.54 -5.37
N GLU A 73 2.47 -11.15 -6.64
CA GLU A 73 3.64 -10.94 -7.49
C GLU A 73 4.57 -9.82 -6.98
N LEU A 74 4.00 -8.78 -6.38
CA LEU A 74 4.78 -7.66 -5.82
C LEU A 74 5.39 -7.99 -4.45
N MET A 75 4.86 -9.00 -3.77
CA MET A 75 5.27 -9.44 -2.43
C MET A 75 6.16 -10.69 -2.43
N SER A 76 6.28 -11.37 -3.58
CA SER A 76 7.09 -12.58 -3.81
C SER A 76 8.57 -12.25 -3.98
#